data_AF-A0A1G6UP07-F1
#
_entry.id   AF-A0A1G6UP07-F1
#
_cell.length_a   1.000
_cell.length_b   1.000
_cell.length_c   1.000
_cell.angle_alpha   90.00
_cell.angle_beta   90.00
_cell.angle_gamma   90.00
#
_symmetry.space_group_name_H-M   'P 1'
#
loop_
_entity.id
_entity.type
_entity.pdbx_description
1 polymer ?
#
loop_
_entity_poly.entity_id
_entity_poly.type
_entity_poly.pdbx_seq_one_letter_code
_entity_poly.pdbx_strand_id
1 'polypeptide(L)'
;MKKNHIPLSPRFDHLSPREKEILVLIVEEKTNVEISKELFISKRTVDGHRRHILNKLKVKTTVGLIKVIYEDLINVNNNKLS
;
A
#
# COMPACT_ATOMS: atom_id res chain seq x y z
N MET A 1 -12.27 -13.73 -9.20
CA MET A 1 -12.61 -12.60 -8.31
C MET A 1 -11.84 -11.39 -8.79
N LYS A 2 -12.52 -10.33 -9.23
CA LYS A 2 -11.83 -9.10 -9.70
C LYS A 2 -11.19 -8.44 -8.47
N LYS A 3 -9.88 -8.59 -8.30
CA LYS A 3 -9.14 -7.80 -7.30
C LYS A 3 -9.31 -6.34 -7.75
N ASN A 4 -9.98 -5.53 -6.93
CA ASN A 4 -10.14 -4.11 -7.18
C ASN A 4 -8.75 -3.48 -7.20
N HIS A 5 -8.16 -3.34 -8.39
CA HIS A 5 -6.92 -2.62 -8.54
C HIS A 5 -7.23 -1.16 -8.20
N ILE A 6 -6.74 -0.72 -7.05
CA ILE A 6 -6.69 0.69 -6.70
C ILE A 6 -5.90 1.36 -7.84
N PRO A 7 -6.49 2.31 -8.60
CA PRO A 7 -5.79 3.00 -9.66
C PRO A 7 -4.79 3.95 -9.01
N LEU A 8 -3.63 3.40 -8.65
CA LEU A 8 -2.52 4.11 -8.05
C LEU A 8 -1.70 4.76 -9.16
N SER A 9 -1.34 6.03 -8.97
CA SER A 9 -0.49 6.80 -9.86
C SER A 9 0.92 6.19 -9.98
N PRO A 10 1.74 6.62 -10.96
CA PRO A 10 3.11 6.13 -11.15
C PRO A 10 4.01 6.27 -9.91
N ARG A 11 3.60 7.07 -8.92
CA ARG A 11 4.27 7.18 -7.62
C ARG A 11 4.44 5.82 -6.92
N PHE A 12 3.56 4.85 -7.19
CA PHE A 12 3.59 3.52 -6.59
C PHE A 12 4.32 2.47 -7.45
N ASP A 13 4.83 2.83 -8.63
CA ASP A 13 5.52 1.89 -9.53
C ASP A 13 6.83 1.36 -8.96
N HIS A 14 7.46 2.14 -8.08
CA HIS A 14 8.71 1.77 -7.39
C HIS A 14 8.50 0.73 -6.28
N LEU A 15 7.24 0.41 -5.94
CA LEU A 15 6.94 -0.68 -5.02
C LEU A 15 7.10 -2.03 -5.71
N SER A 16 7.76 -2.96 -5.04
CA SER A 16 7.84 -4.35 -5.51
C SER A 16 6.45 -5.00 -5.52
N PRO A 17 6.24 -6.09 -6.28
CA PRO A 17 4.97 -6.82 -6.26
C PRO A 17 4.51 -7.19 -4.85
N ARG A 18 5.45 -7.63 -4.01
CA ARG A 18 5.16 -8.00 -2.61
C ARG A 18 4.80 -6.80 -1.74
N GLU A 19 5.44 -5.66 -1.96
CA GLU A 19 5.10 -4.41 -1.28
C GLU A 19 3.70 -3.91 -1.68
N LYS A 20 3.32 -4.08 -2.95
CA LYS A 20 1.95 -3.76 -3.43
C LYS A 20 0.90 -4.68 -2.78
N GLU A 21 1.17 -5.97 -2.65
CA GLU A 21 0.28 -6.89 -1.91
C GLU A 21 0.11 -6.46 -0.46
N ILE A 22 1.22 -6.18 0.24
CA ILE A 22 1.18 -5.73 1.64
C ILE A 22 0.45 -4.40 1.77
N LEU A 23 0.64 -3.47 0.83
CA LEU A 23 -0.07 -2.19 0.80
C LEU A 23 -1.59 -2.39 0.73
N VAL A 24 -2.06 -3.30 -0.13
CA VAL A 24 -3.49 -3.64 -0.24
C VAL A 24 -4.01 -4.18 1.09
N LEU A 25 -3.31 -5.11 1.72
CA LEU A 25 -3.74 -5.69 3.00
C LEU A 25 -3.74 -4.66 4.15
N ILE A 26 -2.86 -3.66 4.10
CA ILE A 26 -2.89 -2.53 5.06
C ILE A 26 -4.15 -1.68 4.87
N VAL A 27 -4.55 -1.44 3.62
CA VAL A 27 -5.79 -0.70 3.29
C VAL A 27 -7.03 -1.50 3.68
N GLU A 28 -6.96 -2.84 3.64
CA GLU A 28 -7.97 -3.75 4.19
C GLU A 28 -7.92 -3.86 5.74
N GLU A 29 -7.19 -2.95 6.41
CA GLU A 29 -7.08 -2.85 7.87
C GLU A 29 -6.48 -4.08 8.56
N LYS A 30 -5.77 -4.94 7.84
CA LYS A 30 -5.13 -6.12 8.42
C LYS A 30 -3.90 -5.76 9.26
N THR A 31 -3.80 -6.40 10.42
CA THR A 31 -2.63 -6.34 11.29
C THR A 31 -1.43 -7.08 10.68
N ASN A 32 -0.21 -6.79 11.14
CA ASN A 32 0.98 -7.47 10.63
C ASN A 32 0.94 -8.98 10.89
N VAL A 33 0.22 -9.43 11.91
CA VAL A 33 0.01 -10.84 12.22
C VAL A 33 -0.93 -11.48 11.20
N GLU A 34 -2.05 -10.84 10.87
CA GLU A 34 -2.97 -11.35 9.83
C GLU A 34 -2.31 -11.39 8.46
N ILE A 35 -1.60 -10.31 8.07
CA ILE A 35 -0.82 -10.26 6.84
C ILE A 35 0.20 -11.40 6.79
N SER A 36 0.89 -11.67 7.91
CA SER A 36 1.89 -12.75 7.98
C SER A 36 1.27 -14.12 7.71
N LYS A 37 0.06 -14.37 8.23
CA LYS A 37 -0.68 -15.62 8.03
C LYS A 37 -1.17 -15.76 6.59
N GLU A 38 -1.77 -14.71 6.03
CA GLU A 38 -2.32 -14.71 4.68
C GLU A 38 -1.25 -14.85 3.60
N LEU A 39 -0.09 -14.26 3.85
CA LEU A 39 1.04 -14.25 2.91
C LEU A 39 2.06 -15.37 3.17
N PHE A 40 1.83 -16.22 4.17
CA PHE A 40 2.71 -17.33 4.58
C PHE A 40 4.18 -16.91 4.81
N ILE A 41 4.38 -15.78 5.50
CA ILE A 41 5.71 -15.23 5.83
C ILE A 41 5.77 -14.81 7.30
N SER A 42 6.96 -14.56 7.83
CA SER A 42 7.09 -14.10 9.22
C SER A 42 6.56 -12.68 9.40
N LYS A 43 6.03 -12.35 10.60
CA LYS A 43 5.69 -10.97 10.97
C LYS A 43 6.88 -10.02 10.77
N ARG A 44 8.11 -10.46 11.07
CA ARG A 44 9.34 -9.68 10.87
C ARG A 44 9.55 -9.33 9.39
N THR A 45 9.25 -10.26 8.48
CA THR A 45 9.30 -10.03 7.04
C THR A 45 8.26 -9.00 6.61
N VAL A 46 7.03 -9.07 7.14
CA VAL A 46 5.99 -8.06 6.93
C VAL A 46 6.45 -6.69 7.42
N ASP A 47 6.99 -6.60 8.63
CA ASP A 47 7.52 -5.36 9.21
C ASP A 47 8.63 -4.75 8.31
N GLY A 48 9.49 -5.60 7.75
CA GLY A 48 10.52 -5.20 6.78
C GLY A 48 9.92 -4.56 5.53
N HIS A 49 8.99 -5.25 4.87
CA HIS A 49 8.31 -4.70 3.69
C HIS A 49 7.55 -3.40 4.01
N ARG A 50 6.84 -3.32 5.15
CA ARG A 50 6.19 -2.08 5.59
C ARG A 50 7.17 -0.92 5.71
N ARG A 51 8.33 -1.16 6.32
CA ARG A 51 9.38 -0.13 6.41
C ARG A 51 9.88 0.29 5.03
N HIS A 52 10.06 -0.64 4.10
CA HIS A 52 10.43 -0.31 2.72
C HIS A 52 9.36 0.52 2.00
N ILE A 53 8.08 0.17 2.14
CA ILE A 53 6.96 0.95 1.60
C ILE A 53 7.00 2.38 2.13
N LEU A 54 7.08 2.54 3.46
CA LEU A 54 7.12 3.85 4.12
C LEU A 54 8.30 4.69 3.61
N ASN A 55 9.50 4.10 3.51
CA ASN A 55 10.69 4.78 3.01
C ASN A 55 10.55 5.18 1.53
N LYS A 56 10.08 4.28 0.67
CA LYS A 56 9.89 4.54 -0.78
C LYS A 56 8.87 5.65 -1.02
N LEU A 57 7.83 5.70 -0.20
CA LEU A 57 6.77 6.72 -0.27
C LEU A 57 7.08 7.96 0.60
N LYS A 58 8.26 8.02 1.23
CA LYS A 58 8.72 9.14 2.06
C LYS A 58 7.75 9.53 3.18
N VAL A 59 7.09 8.54 3.79
CA VAL A 59 6.17 8.71 4.91
C VAL A 59 6.67 7.98 6.15
N LYS A 60 6.25 8.42 7.33
CA LYS A 60 6.74 7.88 8.62
C LYS A 60 5.77 6.92 9.30
N THR A 61 4.49 6.98 8.96
CA THR A 61 3.43 6.27 9.68
C THR A 61 2.41 5.68 8.72
N THR A 62 1.65 4.70 9.19
CA THR A 62 0.48 4.16 8.47
C THR A 62 -0.50 5.27 8.11
N VAL A 63 -0.75 6.23 9.02
CA VAL A 63 -1.63 7.38 8.72
C VAL A 63 -1.07 8.22 7.56
N GLY A 64 0.25 8.45 7.54
CA GLY A 64 0.91 9.13 6.41
C GLY A 64 0.77 8.35 5.10
N LEU A 65 0.86 7.02 5.15
CA LEU A 65 0.63 6.14 4.01
C LEU A 65 -0.80 6.26 3.48
N ILE A 66 -1.81 6.22 4.37
CA ILE A 66 -3.22 6.41 4.00
C ILE A 66 -3.46 7.79 3.39
N LYS A 67 -2.87 8.85 3.96
CA LYS A 67 -2.94 10.22 3.40
C LYS A 67 -2.43 10.26 1.96
N VAL A 68 -1.27 9.67 1.69
CA VAL A 68 -0.68 9.61 0.35
C VAL A 68 -1.61 8.90 -0.63
N ILE A 69 -2.18 7.74 -0.25
CA ILE A 69 -3.14 7.00 -1.09
C ILE A 69 -4.40 7.84 -1.35
N TYR A 70 -4.94 8.49 -0.32
CA TYR A 70 -6.14 9.31 -0.45
C TYR A 70 -5.96 10.50 -1.39
N GLU A 71 -4.84 11.22 -1.26
CA GLU A 71 -4.47 12.31 -2.19
C GLU A 71 -4.34 11.79 -3.63
N ASP A 72 -3.79 10.59 -3.80
CA ASP A 72 -3.65 9.94 -5.11
C ASP A 72 -5.00 9.70 -5.78
N LEU A 73 -5.94 9.10 -5.02
CA LEU A 73 -7.27 8.76 -5.49
C LEU A 73 -8.05 10.02 -5.88
N ILE A 74 -7.93 11.10 -5.11
CA ILE A 74 -8.55 12.38 -5.45
C ILE A 74 -7.97 12.92 -6.76
N ASN A 75 -6.64 12.94 -6.89
CA ASN A 75 -5.97 13.51 -8.07
C ASN A 75 -6.28 12.73 -9.36
N VAL A 76 -6.36 11.40 -9.29
CA VAL A 76 -6.77 10.56 -10.44
C VAL A 76 -8.20 10.86 -10.87
N ASN A 77 -9.10 11.15 -9.94
CA ASN A 77 -10.49 11.48 -10.26
C ASN A 77 -10.64 12.88 -10.89
N ASN A 78 -9.83 13.84 -10.46
CA ASN A 78 -9.85 15.20 -11.03
C ASN A 78 -9.35 15.24 -12.48
N ASN A 79 -8.35 14.42 -12.85
CA ASN A 79 -7.86 14.32 -14.24
C ASN A 79 -8.81 13.56 -15.19
N LYS A 80 -9.90 12.96 -14.71
CA LYS A 80 -10.95 12.35 -15.56
C LYS A 80 -12.08 13.33 -15.90
N LEU A 81 -12.06 14.53 -15.33
CA LEU A 81 -13.06 15.59 -15.52
C LEU A 81 -12.57 16.72 -16.44
N SER A 82 -11.40 16.55 -17.08
CA SER A 82 -10.86 17.46 -18.11
C SER A 82 -10.78 16.78 -19.46
#